data_AF-I3ZML5-F1
#
_entry.id   AF-I3ZML5-F1
#
_cell.length_a   1.000
_cell.length_b   1.000
_cell.length_c   1.000
_cell.angle_alpha   90.00
_cell.angle_beta   90.00
_cell.angle_gamma   90.00
#
_symmetry.space_group_name_H-M   'P 1'
#
loop_
_entity.id
_entity.type
_entity.pdbx_description
1 polymer ?
#
loop_
_entity_poly.entity_id
_entity_poly.type
_entity_poly.pdbx_seq_one_letter_code
_entity_poly.pdbx_strand_id
1 'polypeptide(L)'
;MNCLRSPTTRAPKPGLTRQQCEAFTQNLRAWYRVHARVLPWRGVRDPYRTWISEIMLQQTRVNAVIDHYARFMTRFPTVVSLALAPEEEVLALWSGLGYYRRARMLHRTAKLLVEEHGGVLPSTAVELRRLPGIGAYTSAAIASIAFGEPVAVVDGNVERVLLRVTGRPETPGAAAAEFINVTAQALVPKTNAGDHNQAMMELGATVCLPRGPMCDQCPVYDECRTRGEHTTTPRTPMRSQRVRYALTTRKAEDGLAVEVLLQRRPAEASLMAGMLELPQLEHAGEADGALVLTEEPVLRVRHAIVGTNYYVEVMGVPQRRVAAKLALRADSMEWVLTSELANQPITGLTRKVLQRLRLMKSTVAVGKQEMPLLIGRGGKATTGDEA
;
A
#
# COMPACT_ATOMS: atom_id res chain seq x y z
N MET A 1 10.50 1.56 41.04
CA MET A 1 9.28 0.80 40.65
C MET A 1 9.21 0.75 39.13
N ASN A 2 9.03 -0.43 38.52
CA ASN A 2 8.97 -0.60 37.07
C ASN A 2 7.67 -0.01 36.50
N CYS A 3 7.74 0.63 35.32
CA CYS A 3 6.53 1.03 34.56
C CYS A 3 5.74 -0.18 34.04
N LEU A 4 6.39 -1.33 33.91
CA LEU A 4 5.79 -2.59 33.50
C LEU A 4 5.49 -3.45 34.74
N ARG A 5 4.41 -3.16 35.48
CA ARG A 5 3.89 -4.10 36.48
C ARG A 5 3.04 -5.14 35.76
N SER A 6 3.55 -6.38 35.69
CA SER A 6 2.76 -7.55 35.33
C SER A 6 2.23 -8.18 36.63
N PRO A 7 0.99 -8.69 36.69
CA PRO A 7 0.41 -9.16 37.95
C PRO A 7 1.04 -10.44 38.53
N THR A 8 1.93 -11.14 37.83
CA THR A 8 2.13 -12.58 38.14
C THR A 8 3.53 -13.20 38.03
N THR A 9 4.68 -12.50 37.96
CA THR A 9 5.98 -13.22 38.02
C THR A 9 7.17 -12.46 38.64
N ARG A 10 7.95 -13.19 39.46
CA ARG A 10 8.99 -12.77 40.43
C ARG A 10 10.43 -12.70 39.85
N ALA A 11 10.59 -12.56 38.53
CA ALA A 11 11.90 -12.37 37.87
C ALA A 11 12.05 -10.92 37.37
N PRO A 12 13.25 -10.31 37.38
CA PRO A 12 13.46 -8.98 36.80
C PRO A 12 13.31 -9.09 35.28
N LYS A 13 12.11 -8.80 34.77
CA LYS A 13 11.81 -8.88 33.33
C LYS A 13 12.71 -7.89 32.56
N PRO A 14 13.21 -8.24 31.36
CA PRO A 14 13.81 -7.28 30.46
C PRO A 14 12.74 -6.24 30.09
N GLY A 15 12.90 -5.04 30.61
CA GLY A 15 11.95 -3.95 30.51
C GLY A 15 12.60 -2.66 30.98
N LEU A 16 12.06 -1.54 30.53
CA LEU A 16 12.51 -0.21 30.95
C LEU A 16 12.05 0.06 32.39
N THR A 17 12.92 0.65 33.20
CA THR A 17 12.52 1.25 34.48
C THR A 17 11.64 2.46 34.23
N ARG A 18 10.96 2.96 35.27
CA ARG A 18 10.15 4.18 35.13
C ARG A 18 10.97 5.38 34.65
N GLN A 19 12.16 5.57 35.20
CA GLN A 19 13.08 6.63 34.80
C GLN A 19 13.50 6.47 33.34
N GLN A 20 13.76 5.24 32.88
CA GLN A 20 14.07 4.97 31.48
C GLN A 20 12.88 5.23 30.55
N CYS A 21 11.64 4.90 30.95
CA CYS A 21 10.45 5.26 30.17
C CYS A 21 10.27 6.78 30.04
N GLU A 22 10.51 7.51 31.13
CA GLU A 22 10.40 8.97 31.16
C GLU A 22 11.47 9.60 30.25
N ALA A 23 12.73 9.17 30.35
CA ALA A 23 13.83 9.61 29.49
C ALA A 23 13.58 9.27 28.02
N PHE A 24 13.18 8.02 27.73
CA PHE A 24 12.81 7.57 26.39
C PHE A 24 11.76 8.48 25.75
N THR A 25 10.64 8.71 26.46
CA THR A 25 9.52 9.49 25.93
C THR A 25 9.91 10.96 25.75
N GLN A 26 10.73 11.54 26.64
CA GLN A 26 11.22 12.90 26.52
C GLN A 26 12.16 13.06 25.31
N ASN A 27 13.16 12.19 25.17
CA ASN A 27 14.13 12.25 24.10
C ASN A 27 13.47 12.03 22.73
N LEU A 28 12.59 11.04 22.63
CA LEU A 28 11.84 10.75 21.42
C LEU A 28 10.99 11.96 20.97
N ARG A 29 10.28 12.59 21.91
CA ARG A 29 9.46 13.78 21.63
C ARG A 29 10.31 14.97 21.20
N ALA A 30 11.42 15.22 21.88
CA ALA A 30 12.32 16.31 21.54
C ALA A 30 12.87 16.13 20.13
N TRP A 31 13.32 14.92 19.80
CA TRP A 31 13.80 14.57 18.46
C TRP A 31 12.72 14.72 17.39
N TYR A 32 11.51 14.21 17.63
CA TYR A 32 10.44 14.23 16.65
C TYR A 32 10.02 15.65 16.25
N ARG A 33 9.98 16.59 17.20
CA ARG A 33 9.66 18.01 16.91
C ARG A 33 10.61 18.65 15.89
N VAL A 34 11.85 18.17 15.79
CA VAL A 34 12.88 18.73 14.91
C VAL A 34 13.00 17.92 13.62
N HIS A 35 12.85 16.59 13.68
CA HIS A 35 13.18 15.68 12.59
C HIS A 35 11.97 15.06 11.87
N ALA A 36 10.74 15.32 12.33
CA ALA A 36 9.54 14.79 11.68
C ALA A 36 9.49 15.24 10.21
N ARG A 37 9.33 14.28 9.29
CA ARG A 37 9.06 14.60 7.89
C ARG A 37 7.75 15.38 7.79
N VAL A 38 7.78 16.44 7.00
CA VAL A 38 6.59 17.20 6.59
C VAL A 38 5.80 16.35 5.60
N LEU A 39 4.57 16.00 5.97
CA LEU A 39 3.68 15.17 5.16
C LEU A 39 2.30 15.84 5.07
N PRO A 40 1.56 15.73 3.95
CA PRO A 40 0.29 16.43 3.75
C PRO A 40 -0.80 16.15 4.79
N TRP A 41 -0.73 14.99 5.45
CA TRP A 41 -1.66 14.55 6.49
C TRP A 41 -1.16 14.77 7.92
N ARG A 42 0.05 15.31 8.11
CA ARG A 42 0.59 15.65 9.45
C ARG A 42 0.29 17.09 9.80
N GLY A 43 0.26 17.38 11.11
CA GLY A 43 -0.01 18.74 11.64
C GLY A 43 -1.48 19.18 11.56
N VAL A 44 -2.35 18.35 10.98
CA VAL A 44 -3.80 18.60 10.88
C VAL A 44 -4.53 17.61 11.79
N ARG A 45 -5.29 18.12 12.76
CA ARG A 45 -6.16 17.31 13.63
C ARG A 45 -7.53 17.11 13.00
N ASP A 46 -7.55 16.44 11.86
CA ASP A 46 -8.78 16.10 11.14
C ASP A 46 -8.93 14.56 11.10
N PRO A 47 -9.96 14.00 11.75
CA PRO A 47 -10.21 12.56 11.78
C PRO A 47 -10.37 11.92 10.40
N TYR A 48 -11.02 12.61 9.45
CA TYR A 48 -11.23 12.10 8.10
C TYR A 48 -9.91 12.03 7.35
N ARG A 49 -9.14 13.13 7.34
CA ARG A 49 -7.81 13.19 6.72
C ARG A 49 -6.86 12.14 7.28
N THR A 50 -6.84 11.99 8.60
CA THR A 50 -6.04 10.97 9.31
C THR A 50 -6.47 9.58 8.88
N TRP A 51 -7.78 9.29 8.87
CA TRP A 51 -8.29 7.99 8.45
C TRP A 51 -7.88 7.64 7.01
N ILE A 52 -8.02 8.57 6.06
CA ILE A 52 -7.63 8.35 4.66
C ILE A 52 -6.13 8.04 4.56
N SER A 53 -5.27 8.84 5.19
CA SER A 53 -3.82 8.60 5.13
C SER A 53 -3.42 7.28 5.75
N GLU A 54 -3.99 6.93 6.91
CA GLU A 54 -3.67 5.69 7.62
C GLU A 54 -4.09 4.45 6.80
N ILE A 55 -5.27 4.46 6.16
CA ILE A 55 -5.66 3.36 5.27
C ILE A 55 -4.74 3.29 4.06
N MET A 56 -4.35 4.41 3.45
CA MET A 56 -3.44 4.43 2.29
C MET A 56 -2.04 3.92 2.64
N LEU A 57 -1.52 4.22 3.83
CA LEU A 57 -0.17 3.84 4.28
C LEU A 57 -0.04 2.35 4.62
N GLN A 58 -1.15 1.62 4.79
CA GLN A 58 -1.11 0.17 5.01
C GLN A 58 -0.36 -0.54 3.87
N GLN A 59 0.80 -1.12 4.18
CA GLN A 59 1.65 -1.85 3.23
C GLN A 59 2.01 -1.03 1.97
N THR A 60 2.01 0.30 2.05
CA THR A 60 2.30 1.20 0.94
C THR A 60 3.35 2.22 1.36
N ARG A 61 4.30 2.54 0.47
CA ARG A 61 5.37 3.51 0.77
C ARG A 61 4.83 4.94 0.77
N VAL A 62 5.32 5.78 1.69
CA VAL A 62 4.93 7.19 1.84
C VAL A 62 4.93 7.95 0.52
N ASN A 63 6.02 7.85 -0.27
CA ASN A 63 6.13 8.59 -1.54
C ASN A 63 5.03 8.23 -2.55
N ALA A 64 4.57 6.98 -2.58
CA ALA A 64 3.47 6.58 -3.45
C ALA A 64 2.13 7.15 -2.98
N VAL A 65 1.98 7.36 -1.66
CA VAL A 65 0.74 7.86 -1.05
C VAL A 65 0.57 9.36 -1.25
N ILE A 66 1.64 10.17 -1.28
CA ILE A 66 1.56 11.64 -1.36
C ILE A 66 0.65 12.12 -2.50
N ASP A 67 0.92 11.69 -3.73
CA ASP A 67 0.16 12.13 -4.91
C ASP A 67 -1.27 11.54 -4.92
N HIS A 68 -1.44 10.31 -4.45
CA HIS A 68 -2.76 9.69 -4.37
C HIS A 68 -3.63 10.38 -3.34
N TYR A 69 -3.08 10.69 -2.17
CA TYR A 69 -3.74 11.41 -1.11
C TYR A 69 -4.20 12.78 -1.57
N ALA A 70 -3.33 13.56 -2.23
CA ALA A 70 -3.69 14.89 -2.72
C ALA A 70 -4.89 14.86 -3.69
N ARG A 71 -4.86 13.97 -4.69
CA ARG A 71 -5.97 13.81 -5.65
C ARG A 71 -7.24 13.30 -4.96
N PHE A 72 -7.11 12.32 -4.07
CA PHE A 72 -8.23 11.73 -3.35
C PHE A 72 -8.93 12.77 -2.47
N MET A 73 -8.17 13.55 -1.68
CA MET A 73 -8.71 14.60 -0.82
C MET A 73 -9.29 15.79 -1.61
N THR A 74 -8.80 16.04 -2.83
CA THR A 74 -9.38 17.05 -3.72
C THR A 74 -10.77 16.62 -4.20
N ARG A 75 -10.92 15.34 -4.58
CA ARG A 75 -12.19 14.82 -5.10
C ARG A 75 -13.20 14.47 -3.99
N PHE A 76 -12.70 13.95 -2.88
CA PHE A 76 -13.47 13.53 -1.72
C PHE A 76 -12.97 14.28 -0.48
N PRO A 77 -13.31 15.56 -0.30
CA PRO A 77 -12.84 16.34 0.85
C PRO A 77 -13.50 15.96 2.17
N THR A 78 -14.62 15.22 2.15
CA THR A 78 -15.40 14.85 3.35
C THR A 78 -15.89 13.40 3.30
N VAL A 79 -16.25 12.85 4.47
CA VAL A 79 -16.90 11.52 4.58
C VAL A 79 -18.13 11.42 3.67
N VAL A 80 -18.97 12.46 3.65
CA VAL A 80 -20.19 12.51 2.83
C VAL A 80 -19.85 12.44 1.34
N SER A 81 -18.88 13.22 0.88
CA SER A 81 -18.47 13.21 -0.54
C SER A 81 -17.91 11.86 -0.97
N LEU A 82 -17.23 11.13 -0.07
CA LEU A 82 -16.74 9.77 -0.33
C LEU A 82 -17.89 8.75 -0.32
N ALA A 83 -18.84 8.87 0.59
CA ALA A 83 -19.98 7.95 0.72
C ALA A 83 -20.93 8.00 -0.48
N LEU A 84 -21.13 9.19 -1.06
CA LEU A 84 -22.00 9.42 -2.21
C LEU A 84 -21.35 9.04 -3.55
N ALA A 85 -20.04 8.77 -3.57
CA ALA A 85 -19.33 8.46 -4.81
C ALA A 85 -19.71 7.07 -5.35
N PRO A 86 -19.74 6.88 -6.68
CA PRO A 86 -19.73 5.54 -7.27
C PRO A 86 -18.47 4.77 -6.84
N GLU A 87 -18.58 3.46 -6.60
CA GLU A 87 -17.43 2.63 -6.20
C GLU A 87 -16.31 2.68 -7.24
N GLU A 88 -16.67 2.69 -8.52
CA GLU A 88 -15.73 2.71 -9.64
C GLU A 88 -14.82 3.94 -9.61
N GLU A 89 -15.37 5.09 -9.23
CA GLU A 89 -14.62 6.34 -9.08
C GLU A 89 -13.63 6.27 -7.90
N VAL A 90 -14.04 5.67 -6.78
CA VAL A 90 -13.15 5.45 -5.63
C VAL A 90 -12.01 4.51 -6.01
N LEU A 91 -12.30 3.43 -6.74
CA LEU A 91 -11.30 2.46 -7.21
C LEU A 91 -10.35 3.05 -8.25
N ALA A 92 -10.85 3.93 -9.12
CA ALA A 92 -10.06 4.67 -10.09
C ALA A 92 -9.01 5.54 -9.39
N LEU A 93 -9.42 6.35 -8.41
CA LEU A 93 -8.49 7.20 -7.64
C LEU A 93 -7.53 6.40 -6.75
N TRP A 94 -7.92 5.19 -6.34
CA TRP A 94 -7.06 4.24 -5.61
C TRP A 94 -6.08 3.48 -6.52
N SER A 95 -6.33 3.47 -7.83
CA SER A 95 -5.58 2.64 -8.77
C SER A 95 -4.10 3.00 -8.79
N GLY A 96 -3.27 2.00 -8.45
CA GLY A 96 -1.82 2.16 -8.28
C GLY A 96 -1.32 1.92 -6.85
N LEU A 97 -2.17 2.09 -5.82
CA LEU A 97 -1.80 1.82 -4.42
C LEU A 97 -1.84 0.32 -4.06
N GLY A 98 -2.54 -0.49 -4.85
CA GLY A 98 -2.74 -1.91 -4.57
C GLY A 98 -3.66 -2.18 -3.36
N TYR A 99 -3.88 -3.46 -3.05
CA TYR A 99 -4.73 -3.90 -1.94
C TYR A 99 -6.12 -3.25 -1.96
N TYR A 100 -6.82 -3.35 -3.10
CA TYR A 100 -8.10 -2.68 -3.38
C TYR A 100 -9.25 -3.01 -2.41
N ARG A 101 -9.14 -4.10 -1.65
CA ARG A 101 -10.04 -4.37 -0.52
C ARG A 101 -10.05 -3.20 0.48
N ARG A 102 -8.93 -2.50 0.66
CA ARG A 102 -8.84 -1.29 1.50
C ARG A 102 -9.77 -0.19 1.01
N ALA A 103 -9.72 0.13 -0.28
CA ALA A 103 -10.59 1.15 -0.89
C ALA A 103 -12.07 0.81 -0.74
N ARG A 104 -12.43 -0.46 -0.92
CA ARG A 104 -13.82 -0.93 -0.76
C ARG A 104 -14.30 -0.85 0.68
N MET A 105 -13.48 -1.28 1.63
CA MET A 105 -13.82 -1.17 3.06
C MET A 105 -13.88 0.28 3.50
N LEU A 106 -12.96 1.13 3.02
CA LEU A 106 -12.99 2.57 3.24
C LEU A 106 -14.32 3.18 2.74
N HIS A 107 -14.72 2.87 1.51
CA HIS A 107 -15.98 3.36 0.93
C HIS A 107 -17.20 2.84 1.69
N ARG A 108 -17.23 1.54 2.03
CA ARG A 108 -18.30 0.94 2.84
C ARG A 108 -18.42 1.62 4.21
N THR A 109 -17.29 1.89 4.86
CA THR A 109 -17.27 2.60 6.14
C THR A 109 -17.72 4.04 5.99
N ALA A 110 -17.40 4.73 4.90
CA ALA A 110 -17.89 6.08 4.66
C ALA A 110 -19.43 6.10 4.57
N LYS A 111 -20.03 5.14 3.86
CA LYS A 111 -21.49 4.96 3.79
C LYS A 111 -22.10 4.69 5.16
N LEU A 112 -21.54 3.74 5.90
CA LEU A 112 -21.97 3.40 7.26
C LEU A 112 -21.92 4.62 8.20
N LEU A 113 -20.86 5.43 8.11
CA LEU A 113 -20.73 6.64 8.93
C LEU A 113 -21.82 7.66 8.61
N VAL A 114 -22.21 7.83 7.34
CA VAL A 114 -23.31 8.72 6.96
C VAL A 114 -24.65 8.17 7.46
N GLU A 115 -24.87 6.87 7.31
CA GLU A 115 -26.13 6.20 7.68
C GLU A 115 -26.35 6.15 9.20
N GLU A 116 -25.32 5.81 9.98
CA GLU A 116 -25.45 5.50 11.41
C GLU A 116 -24.79 6.51 12.35
N HIS A 117 -23.86 7.34 11.86
CA HIS A 117 -23.04 8.24 12.67
C HIS A 117 -23.09 9.72 12.21
N GLY A 118 -24.05 10.09 11.37
CA GLY A 118 -24.21 11.47 10.89
C GLY A 118 -23.00 12.00 10.10
N GLY A 119 -22.20 11.11 9.51
CA GLY A 119 -20.99 11.44 8.77
C GLY A 119 -19.76 11.72 9.64
N VAL A 120 -19.80 11.44 10.94
CA VAL A 120 -18.73 11.73 11.90
C VAL A 120 -18.04 10.45 12.37
N LEU A 121 -16.71 10.43 12.38
CA LEU A 121 -15.96 9.31 12.94
C LEU A 121 -16.11 9.26 14.47
N PRO A 122 -16.34 8.08 15.07
CA PRO A 122 -16.24 7.90 16.52
C PRO A 122 -14.87 8.31 17.05
N SER A 123 -14.82 8.84 18.27
CA SER A 123 -13.60 9.39 18.85
C SER A 123 -12.74 8.37 19.58
N THR A 124 -13.24 7.16 19.84
CA THR A 124 -12.53 6.13 20.59
C THR A 124 -12.05 4.97 19.72
N ALA A 125 -10.89 4.41 20.03
CA ALA A 125 -10.32 3.28 19.32
C ALA A 125 -11.21 2.02 19.41
N VAL A 126 -11.97 1.88 20.48
CA VAL A 126 -12.92 0.77 20.66
C VAL A 126 -14.08 0.87 19.66
N GLU A 127 -14.67 2.06 19.50
CA GLU A 127 -15.77 2.27 18.56
C GLU A 127 -15.28 2.25 17.11
N LEU A 128 -14.17 2.91 16.82
CA LEU A 128 -13.55 2.91 15.48
C LEU A 128 -13.26 1.49 14.98
N ARG A 129 -12.83 0.58 15.87
CA ARG A 129 -12.52 -0.82 15.53
C ARG A 129 -13.75 -1.64 15.11
N ARG A 130 -14.97 -1.16 15.39
CA ARG A 130 -16.22 -1.80 14.93
C ARG A 130 -16.48 -1.53 13.45
N LEU A 131 -15.84 -0.52 12.87
CA LEU A 131 -16.07 -0.09 11.50
C LEU A 131 -15.34 -1.02 10.49
N PRO A 132 -15.95 -1.29 9.32
CA PRO A 132 -15.34 -2.14 8.29
C PRO A 132 -13.93 -1.70 7.89
N GLY A 133 -12.98 -2.64 7.90
CA GLY A 133 -11.61 -2.40 7.48
C GLY A 133 -10.74 -1.58 8.44
N ILE A 134 -11.27 -1.18 9.61
CA ILE A 134 -10.49 -0.55 10.67
C ILE A 134 -10.07 -1.62 11.68
N GLY A 135 -8.78 -1.97 11.64
CA GLY A 135 -8.15 -2.88 12.61
C GLY A 135 -7.58 -2.16 13.83
N ALA A 136 -6.96 -2.91 14.74
CA ALA A 136 -6.39 -2.38 16.00
C ALA A 136 -5.37 -1.24 15.78
N TYR A 137 -4.50 -1.37 14.77
CA TYR A 137 -3.55 -0.31 14.41
C TYR A 137 -4.28 0.96 13.98
N THR A 138 -5.18 0.86 13.00
CA THR A 138 -5.83 2.03 12.39
C THR A 138 -6.80 2.71 13.37
N SER A 139 -7.50 1.95 14.22
CA SER A 139 -8.36 2.55 15.25
C SER A 139 -7.55 3.34 16.27
N ALA A 140 -6.45 2.77 16.77
CA ALA A 140 -5.56 3.47 17.69
C ALA A 140 -4.89 4.69 17.04
N ALA A 141 -4.52 4.60 15.76
CA ALA A 141 -3.91 5.71 15.03
C ALA A 141 -4.88 6.89 14.91
N ILE A 142 -6.09 6.65 14.42
CA ILE A 142 -7.11 7.71 14.30
C ILE A 142 -7.44 8.29 15.69
N ALA A 143 -7.71 7.44 16.67
CA ALA A 143 -8.10 7.89 18.00
C ALA A 143 -7.02 8.73 18.69
N SER A 144 -5.76 8.30 18.63
CA SER A 144 -4.65 9.03 19.26
C SER A 144 -4.23 10.29 18.51
N ILE A 145 -4.22 10.26 17.17
CA ILE A 145 -3.76 11.38 16.33
C ILE A 145 -4.82 12.47 16.24
N ALA A 146 -6.07 12.09 15.94
CA ALA A 146 -7.12 13.06 15.66
C ALA A 146 -7.90 13.46 16.92
N PHE A 147 -8.11 12.52 17.85
CA PHE A 147 -8.92 12.74 19.07
C PHE A 147 -8.10 12.80 20.36
N GLY A 148 -6.80 12.51 20.31
CA GLY A 148 -5.92 12.58 21.48
C GLY A 148 -6.10 11.45 22.49
N GLU A 149 -6.82 10.37 22.14
CA GLU A 149 -6.98 9.22 23.05
C GLU A 149 -5.60 8.63 23.40
N PRO A 150 -5.28 8.39 24.69
CA PRO A 150 -3.99 7.85 25.12
C PRO A 150 -3.89 6.33 24.89
N VAL A 151 -4.01 5.92 23.63
CA VAL A 151 -3.92 4.53 23.18
C VAL A 151 -2.67 4.31 22.31
N ALA A 152 -1.97 3.20 22.53
CA ALA A 152 -0.78 2.86 21.76
C ALA A 152 -1.09 2.42 20.34
N VAL A 153 -0.26 2.89 19.40
CA VAL A 153 -0.25 2.43 18.02
C VAL A 153 0.94 1.52 17.82
N VAL A 154 0.70 0.30 17.35
CA VAL A 154 1.74 -0.69 17.11
C VAL A 154 1.68 -1.15 15.64
N ASP A 155 2.71 -0.81 14.88
CA ASP A 155 3.04 -1.41 13.58
C ASP A 155 4.38 -2.16 13.66
N GLY A 156 4.83 -2.72 12.53
CA GLY A 156 6.13 -3.40 12.46
C GLY A 156 7.34 -2.50 12.72
N ASN A 157 7.20 -1.16 12.62
CA ASN A 157 8.26 -0.23 12.99
C ASN A 157 8.34 -0.08 14.51
N VAL A 158 7.20 0.15 15.16
CA VAL A 158 7.06 0.25 16.61
C VAL A 158 7.49 -1.05 17.28
N GLU A 159 7.01 -2.20 16.80
CA GLU A 159 7.40 -3.52 17.30
C GLU A 159 8.93 -3.70 17.30
N ARG A 160 9.59 -3.43 16.16
CA ARG A 160 11.05 -3.52 16.05
C ARG A 160 11.76 -2.59 17.03
N VAL A 161 11.31 -1.34 17.17
CA VAL A 161 11.88 -0.38 18.13
C VAL A 161 11.76 -0.93 19.55
N LEU A 162 10.58 -1.40 19.95
CA LEU A 162 10.33 -1.90 21.31
C LEU A 162 11.14 -3.15 21.63
N LEU A 163 11.21 -4.10 20.69
CA LEU A 163 12.02 -5.30 20.86
C LEU A 163 13.51 -4.95 21.05
N ARG A 164 14.06 -4.05 20.23
CA ARG A 164 15.47 -3.60 20.37
C ARG A 164 15.74 -2.82 21.65
N VAL A 165 14.84 -1.92 22.01
CA VAL A 165 14.98 -1.12 23.24
C VAL A 165 14.95 -2.01 24.47
N THR A 166 14.09 -3.03 24.48
CA THR A 166 13.96 -3.99 25.59
C THR A 166 14.96 -5.15 25.52
N GLY A 167 15.75 -5.26 24.45
CA GLY A 167 16.70 -6.34 24.26
C GLY A 167 16.05 -7.72 24.06
N ARG A 168 14.79 -7.76 23.62
CA ARG A 168 14.05 -9.00 23.39
C ARG A 168 14.17 -9.45 21.93
N PRO A 169 14.39 -10.75 21.67
CA PRO A 169 14.34 -11.28 20.32
C PRO A 169 12.92 -11.24 19.75
N GLU A 170 12.82 -11.12 18.43
CA GLU A 170 11.57 -11.27 17.70
C GLU A 170 11.12 -12.74 17.76
N THR A 171 9.98 -12.99 18.41
CA THR A 171 9.36 -14.32 18.48
C THR A 171 7.88 -14.24 18.11
N PRO A 172 7.36 -15.21 17.34
CA PRO A 172 5.95 -15.22 17.01
C PRO A 172 5.10 -15.64 18.22
N GLY A 173 3.84 -15.20 18.25
CA GLY A 173 2.82 -15.72 19.15
C GLY A 173 2.19 -14.67 20.08
N ALA A 174 1.12 -15.08 20.77
CA ALA A 174 0.28 -14.20 21.57
C ALA A 174 1.05 -13.53 22.72
N ALA A 175 1.96 -14.24 23.37
CA ALA A 175 2.75 -13.69 24.49
C ALA A 175 3.71 -12.57 24.05
N ALA A 176 4.26 -12.66 22.83
CA ALA A 176 5.10 -11.62 22.26
C ALA A 176 4.26 -10.39 21.90
N ALA A 177 3.12 -10.59 21.23
CA ALA A 177 2.18 -9.53 20.89
C ALA A 177 1.67 -8.79 22.15
N GLU A 178 1.31 -9.53 23.20
CA GLU A 178 0.89 -8.96 24.49
C GLU A 178 2.00 -8.12 25.13
N PHE A 179 3.23 -8.62 25.15
CA PHE A 179 4.37 -7.86 25.66
C PHE A 179 4.56 -6.54 24.90
N ILE A 180 4.50 -6.58 23.56
CA ILE A 180 4.65 -5.39 22.71
C ILE A 180 3.54 -4.38 23.02
N ASN A 181 2.28 -4.82 23.07
CA ASN A 181 1.14 -3.95 23.35
C ASN A 181 1.23 -3.30 24.75
N VAL A 182 1.53 -4.08 25.79
CA VAL A 182 1.70 -3.57 27.16
C VAL A 182 2.86 -2.57 27.23
N THR A 183 3.98 -2.87 26.56
CA THR A 183 5.15 -1.99 26.56
C THR A 183 4.88 -0.69 25.82
N ALA A 184 4.26 -0.77 24.63
CA ALA A 184 3.85 0.40 23.87
C ALA A 184 2.91 1.27 24.71
N GLN A 185 1.87 0.68 25.31
CA GLN A 185 0.89 1.39 26.12
C GLN A 185 1.51 2.06 27.35
N ALA A 186 2.53 1.46 27.96
CA ALA A 186 3.23 2.05 29.11
C ALA A 186 4.07 3.29 28.74
N LEU A 187 4.44 3.45 27.46
CA LEU A 187 5.19 4.61 26.97
C LEU A 187 4.28 5.74 26.49
N VAL A 188 3.01 5.44 26.19
CA VAL A 188 2.04 6.43 25.73
C VAL A 188 1.75 7.46 26.83
N PRO A 189 2.00 8.75 26.55
CA PRO A 189 1.72 9.83 27.48
C PRO A 189 0.22 10.15 27.52
N LYS A 190 -0.26 10.63 28.68
CA LYS A 190 -1.67 11.03 28.86
C LYS A 190 -2.11 12.17 27.95
N THR A 191 -1.18 13.03 27.54
CA THR A 191 -1.41 14.16 26.63
C THR A 191 -0.49 14.02 25.43
N ASN A 192 -0.95 14.48 24.25
CA ASN A 192 -0.22 14.36 22.98
C ASN A 192 0.22 12.92 22.67
N ALA A 193 -0.73 11.98 22.79
CA ALA A 193 -0.52 10.57 22.45
C ALA A 193 -0.28 10.38 20.94
N GLY A 194 -1.01 11.14 20.10
CA GLY A 194 -0.80 11.17 18.65
C GLY A 194 0.64 11.45 18.25
N ASP A 195 1.23 12.53 18.77
CA ASP A 195 2.63 12.89 18.48
C ASP A 195 3.61 11.80 18.93
N HIS A 196 3.36 11.18 20.09
CA HIS A 196 4.19 10.07 20.58
C HIS A 196 4.11 8.86 19.64
N ASN A 197 2.91 8.45 19.24
CA ASN A 197 2.71 7.34 18.33
C ASN A 197 3.36 7.63 16.97
N GLN A 198 3.19 8.84 16.42
CA GLN A 198 3.85 9.25 15.19
C GLN A 198 5.38 9.28 15.33
N ALA A 199 5.91 9.71 16.48
CA ALA A 199 7.34 9.69 16.75
C ALA A 199 7.92 8.27 16.80
N MET A 200 7.22 7.32 17.43
CA MET A 200 7.61 5.90 17.44
C MET A 200 7.66 5.32 16.02
N MET A 201 6.64 5.58 15.21
CA MET A 201 6.61 5.18 13.81
C MET A 201 7.73 5.83 12.99
N GLU A 202 7.98 7.13 13.19
CA GLU A 202 9.04 7.88 12.50
C GLU A 202 10.43 7.37 12.85
N LEU A 203 10.68 7.10 14.13
CA LEU A 203 11.94 6.54 14.63
C LEU A 203 12.24 5.22 13.94
N GLY A 204 11.26 4.30 13.92
CA GLY A 204 11.43 3.02 13.24
C GLY A 204 11.60 3.16 11.73
N ALA A 205 10.91 4.11 11.10
CA ALA A 205 10.96 4.31 9.66
C ALA A 205 12.26 4.99 9.16
N THR A 206 12.93 5.78 10.00
CA THR A 206 14.03 6.67 9.56
C THR A 206 15.38 6.42 10.23
N VAL A 207 15.40 5.84 11.43
CA VAL A 207 16.62 5.66 12.22
C VAL A 207 16.81 4.21 12.65
N CYS A 208 15.81 3.63 13.32
CA CYS A 208 15.83 2.25 13.78
C CYS A 208 15.42 1.30 12.64
N LEU A 209 16.20 1.28 11.57
CA LEU A 209 15.92 0.58 10.32
C LEU A 209 16.01 -0.95 10.49
N PRO A 210 15.29 -1.75 9.65
CA PRO A 210 15.37 -3.21 9.71
C PRO A 210 16.80 -3.75 9.62
N ARG A 211 17.59 -3.20 8.69
CA ARG A 211 19.02 -3.48 8.54
C ARG A 211 19.82 -2.19 8.64
N GLY A 212 21.01 -2.26 9.22
CA GLY A 212 21.89 -1.10 9.40
C GLY A 212 21.21 0.08 10.11
N PRO A 213 20.66 -0.11 11.33
CA PRO A 213 20.08 0.99 12.09
C PRO A 213 21.13 2.07 12.40
N MET A 214 20.73 3.33 12.34
CA MET A 214 21.58 4.50 12.58
C MET A 214 21.64 4.80 14.08
N CYS A 215 22.22 3.86 14.85
CA CYS A 215 22.23 3.92 16.31
C CYS A 215 22.93 5.15 16.88
N ASP A 216 23.98 5.62 16.19
CA ASP A 216 24.71 6.86 16.46
C ASP A 216 23.82 8.12 16.45
N GLN A 217 22.74 8.09 15.67
CA GLN A 217 21.78 9.19 15.54
C GLN A 217 20.47 8.92 16.29
N CYS A 218 20.40 7.82 17.05
CA CYS A 218 19.18 7.41 17.73
C CYS A 218 18.95 8.24 19.00
N PRO A 219 17.81 8.94 19.13
CA PRO A 219 17.54 9.78 20.30
C PRO A 219 17.34 8.97 21.59
N VAL A 220 17.14 7.66 21.47
CA VAL A 220 16.88 6.74 22.59
C VAL A 220 17.97 5.67 22.71
N TYR A 221 19.19 6.01 22.27
CA TYR A 221 20.35 5.11 22.27
C TYR A 221 20.68 4.62 23.69
N ASP A 222 20.67 5.53 24.66
CA ASP A 222 21.06 5.23 26.04
C ASP A 222 20.06 4.28 26.73
N GLU A 223 18.77 4.40 26.40
CA GLU A 223 17.72 3.50 26.89
C GLU A 223 17.65 2.17 26.13
N CYS A 224 18.33 2.06 24.97
CA CYS A 224 18.27 0.88 24.12
C CYS A 224 19.24 -0.20 24.62
N ARG A 225 18.72 -1.39 24.94
CA ARG A 225 19.54 -2.54 25.36
C ARG A 225 20.27 -3.22 24.21
N THR A 226 19.70 -3.23 23.00
CA THR A 226 20.34 -3.89 21.84
C THR A 226 21.43 -3.03 21.21
N ARG A 227 21.24 -1.71 21.11
CA ARG A 227 22.19 -0.76 20.46
C ARG A 227 22.70 -1.23 19.08
N GLY A 228 21.80 -1.84 18.30
CA GLY A 228 22.18 -2.49 17.05
C GLY A 228 21.01 -3.20 16.38
N GLU A 229 21.36 -4.10 15.46
CA GLU A 229 20.42 -4.89 14.68
C GLU A 229 20.01 -6.18 15.43
N HIS A 230 18.82 -6.71 15.09
CA HIS A 230 18.38 -8.04 15.52
C HIS A 230 18.65 -9.04 14.40
N THR A 231 18.90 -10.29 14.75
CA THR A 231 18.99 -11.38 13.78
C THR A 231 17.67 -11.47 13.00
N THR A 232 17.71 -11.16 11.70
CA THR A 232 16.50 -11.21 10.86
C THR A 232 16.30 -12.62 10.34
N THR A 233 15.12 -13.21 10.59
CA THR A 233 14.77 -14.51 10.01
C THR A 233 14.75 -14.42 8.47
N PRO A 234 15.29 -15.42 7.74
CA PRO A 234 15.21 -15.44 6.29
C PRO A 234 13.75 -15.38 5.81
N ARG A 235 13.48 -14.58 4.78
CA ARG A 235 12.14 -14.53 4.17
C ARG A 235 11.85 -15.83 3.44
N THR A 236 10.61 -16.31 3.54
CA THR A 236 10.13 -17.43 2.74
C THR A 236 10.34 -17.15 1.25
N PRO A 237 10.87 -18.11 0.47
CA PRO A 237 11.03 -17.93 -0.96
C PRO A 237 9.68 -17.71 -1.64
N MET A 238 9.65 -16.79 -2.61
CA MET A 238 8.46 -16.52 -3.40
C MET A 238 8.25 -17.60 -4.46
N ARG A 239 7.00 -17.97 -4.72
CA ARG A 239 6.62 -18.84 -5.84
C ARG A 239 6.86 -18.13 -7.17
N SER A 240 7.05 -18.87 -8.25
CA SER A 240 7.22 -18.32 -9.60
C SER A 240 6.17 -18.86 -10.56
N GLN A 241 5.56 -17.99 -11.36
CA GLN A 241 4.53 -18.34 -12.33
C GLN A 241 4.76 -17.59 -13.65
N ARG A 242 4.52 -18.25 -14.78
CA ARG A 242 4.52 -17.63 -16.11
C ARG A 242 3.08 -17.40 -16.58
N VAL A 243 2.80 -16.21 -17.10
CA VAL A 243 1.46 -15.83 -17.57
C VAL A 243 1.56 -15.03 -18.86
N ARG A 244 0.56 -15.16 -19.72
CA ARG A 244 0.47 -14.45 -21.00
C ARG A 244 -0.77 -13.58 -21.06
N TYR A 245 -0.65 -12.40 -21.66
CA TYR A 245 -1.75 -11.45 -21.81
C TYR A 245 -1.82 -10.93 -23.25
N ALA A 246 -3.03 -10.66 -23.74
CA ALA A 246 -3.25 -10.08 -25.05
C ALA A 246 -3.27 -8.55 -24.98
N LEU A 247 -2.56 -7.90 -25.89
CA LEU A 247 -2.67 -6.48 -26.15
C LEU A 247 -3.33 -6.25 -27.50
N THR A 248 -4.52 -5.66 -27.49
CA THR A 248 -5.25 -5.28 -28.69
C THR A 248 -5.52 -3.78 -28.63
N THR A 249 -5.19 -3.08 -29.71
CA THR A 249 -5.39 -1.62 -29.81
C THR A 249 -6.18 -1.28 -31.06
N ARG A 250 -6.99 -0.23 -30.99
CA ARG A 250 -7.49 0.49 -32.16
C ARG A 250 -6.63 1.71 -32.38
N LYS A 251 -6.36 2.01 -33.65
CA LYS A 251 -5.47 3.09 -34.05
C LYS A 251 -6.27 4.13 -34.83
N ALA A 252 -5.93 5.40 -34.64
CA ALA A 252 -6.36 6.47 -35.52
C ALA A 252 -5.67 6.36 -36.90
N GLU A 253 -6.09 7.19 -37.84
CA GLU A 253 -5.56 7.21 -39.22
C GLU A 253 -4.04 7.49 -39.26
N ASP A 254 -3.53 8.25 -38.30
CA ASP A 254 -2.09 8.53 -38.11
C ASP A 254 -1.30 7.35 -37.50
N GLY A 255 -1.98 6.24 -37.18
CA GLY A 255 -1.38 5.03 -36.61
C GLY A 255 -1.20 5.05 -35.09
N LEU A 256 -1.60 6.11 -34.39
CA LEU A 256 -1.55 6.20 -32.93
C LEU A 256 -2.65 5.35 -32.31
N ALA A 257 -2.31 4.59 -31.26
CA ALA A 257 -3.30 3.83 -30.51
C ALA A 257 -4.21 4.78 -29.71
N VAL A 258 -5.51 4.73 -30.00
CA VAL A 258 -6.55 5.55 -29.37
C VAL A 258 -7.38 4.77 -28.38
N GLU A 259 -7.52 3.46 -28.55
CA GLU A 259 -8.22 2.59 -27.61
C GLU A 259 -7.44 1.31 -27.35
N VAL A 260 -7.60 0.78 -26.14
CA VAL A 260 -7.10 -0.53 -25.74
C VAL A 260 -8.28 -1.39 -25.31
N LEU A 261 -8.32 -2.63 -25.78
CA LEU A 261 -9.31 -3.60 -25.33
C LEU A 261 -8.89 -4.16 -23.97
N LEU A 262 -9.77 -3.99 -22.98
CA LEU A 262 -9.62 -4.52 -21.63
C LEU A 262 -10.76 -5.49 -21.31
N GLN A 263 -10.55 -6.32 -20.31
CA GLN A 263 -11.54 -7.23 -19.76
C GLN A 263 -11.82 -6.86 -18.30
N ARG A 264 -13.08 -6.84 -17.90
CA ARG A 264 -13.50 -6.71 -16.50
C ARG A 264 -13.35 -8.04 -15.79
N ARG A 265 -12.63 -8.04 -14.67
CA ARG A 265 -12.50 -9.21 -13.80
C ARG A 265 -13.85 -9.57 -13.18
N PRO A 266 -14.22 -10.86 -13.11
CA PRO A 266 -15.45 -11.30 -12.46
C PRO A 266 -15.55 -10.81 -11.01
N ALA A 267 -16.78 -10.64 -10.50
CA ALA A 267 -17.02 -10.13 -9.15
C ALA A 267 -16.52 -11.10 -8.06
N GLU A 268 -16.42 -12.39 -8.39
CA GLU A 268 -16.02 -13.50 -7.54
C GLU A 268 -14.50 -13.75 -7.58
N ALA A 269 -13.78 -13.00 -8.42
CA ALA A 269 -12.35 -13.17 -8.58
C ALA A 269 -11.60 -12.95 -7.24
N SER A 270 -10.76 -13.92 -6.86
CA SER A 270 -10.03 -13.90 -5.59
C SER A 270 -9.12 -12.67 -5.39
N LEU A 271 -8.64 -12.09 -6.49
CA LEU A 271 -7.82 -10.89 -6.50
C LEU A 271 -8.42 -9.86 -7.46
N MET A 272 -8.48 -8.60 -7.02
CA MET A 272 -8.85 -7.45 -7.86
C MET A 272 -10.19 -7.64 -8.59
N ALA A 273 -11.19 -8.24 -7.95
CA ALA A 273 -12.55 -8.39 -8.50
C ALA A 273 -13.09 -7.06 -9.05
N GLY A 274 -13.78 -7.11 -10.19
CA GLY A 274 -14.39 -5.94 -10.85
C GLY A 274 -13.42 -4.95 -11.50
N MET A 275 -12.10 -5.15 -11.39
CA MET A 275 -11.11 -4.30 -12.04
C MET A 275 -10.92 -4.64 -13.51
N LEU A 276 -10.55 -3.66 -14.32
CA LEU A 276 -10.17 -3.85 -15.72
C LEU A 276 -8.75 -4.40 -15.83
N GLU A 277 -8.53 -5.36 -16.73
CA GLU A 277 -7.21 -5.90 -17.04
C GLU A 277 -7.02 -6.21 -18.51
N LEU A 278 -5.77 -6.40 -18.94
CA LEU A 278 -5.52 -7.02 -20.23
C LEU A 278 -6.14 -8.43 -20.23
N PRO A 279 -6.77 -8.87 -21.34
CA PRO A 279 -7.27 -10.23 -21.44
C PRO A 279 -6.16 -11.25 -21.23
N GLN A 280 -6.34 -12.16 -20.27
CA GLN A 280 -5.39 -13.24 -20.04
C GLN A 280 -5.50 -14.27 -21.17
N LEU A 281 -4.36 -14.67 -21.71
CA LEU A 281 -4.26 -15.80 -22.62
C LEU A 281 -4.09 -17.04 -21.75
N GLU A 282 -5.08 -17.93 -21.74
CA GLU A 282 -4.95 -19.25 -21.12
C GLU A 282 -3.74 -19.97 -21.74
N HIS A 283 -3.06 -20.83 -20.97
CA HIS A 283 -2.15 -21.80 -21.57
C HIS A 283 -3.03 -22.60 -22.54
N ALA A 284 -2.90 -22.33 -23.83
CA ALA A 284 -3.51 -23.15 -24.86
C ALA A 284 -2.85 -24.53 -24.76
N GLY A 285 -3.38 -25.39 -23.88
CA GLY A 285 -3.43 -26.80 -24.17
C GLY A 285 -4.21 -26.92 -25.46
N GLU A 286 -3.62 -27.62 -26.42
CA GLU A 286 -4.15 -27.89 -27.75
C GLU A 286 -5.66 -28.19 -27.70
N ALA A 287 -6.47 -27.18 -27.98
CA ALA A 287 -7.89 -27.29 -28.22
C ALA A 287 -8.25 -26.22 -29.25
N ASP A 288 -8.94 -26.66 -30.29
CA ASP A 288 -9.20 -25.96 -31.54
C ASP A 288 -9.43 -24.45 -31.40
N GLY A 289 -8.68 -23.67 -32.20
CA GLY A 289 -8.90 -22.23 -32.38
C GLY A 289 -8.02 -21.31 -31.51
N ALA A 290 -6.71 -21.56 -31.43
CA ALA A 290 -5.78 -20.64 -30.78
C ALA A 290 -5.84 -19.23 -31.42
N LEU A 291 -5.88 -18.17 -30.61
CA LEU A 291 -5.60 -16.81 -31.08
C LEU A 291 -4.19 -16.85 -31.65
N VAL A 292 -4.01 -16.64 -32.96
CA VAL A 292 -2.66 -16.58 -33.55
C VAL A 292 -1.97 -15.31 -33.03
N LEU A 293 -1.16 -15.51 -32.00
CA LEU A 293 -0.32 -14.52 -31.34
C LEU A 293 0.79 -14.06 -32.30
N THR A 294 1.39 -12.89 -32.04
CA THR A 294 2.75 -12.64 -32.57
C THR A 294 3.69 -13.73 -32.06
N GLU A 295 4.65 -14.19 -32.87
CA GLU A 295 5.61 -15.23 -32.42
C GLU A 295 6.43 -14.74 -31.23
N GLU A 296 6.74 -13.44 -31.19
CA GLU A 296 7.44 -12.79 -30.09
C GLU A 296 6.51 -11.89 -29.25
N PRO A 297 6.70 -11.84 -27.91
CA PRO A 297 5.98 -10.91 -27.06
C PRO A 297 6.38 -9.46 -27.34
N VAL A 298 5.41 -8.56 -27.39
CA VAL A 298 5.66 -7.11 -27.51
C VAL A 298 6.27 -6.51 -26.24
N LEU A 299 6.11 -7.18 -25.10
CA LEU A 299 6.73 -6.78 -23.83
C LEU A 299 6.87 -8.00 -22.90
N ARG A 300 8.02 -8.09 -22.22
CA ARG A 300 8.20 -8.98 -21.07
C ARG A 300 8.34 -8.16 -19.80
N VAL A 301 7.56 -8.48 -18.77
CA VAL A 301 7.66 -7.81 -17.46
C VAL A 301 7.64 -8.80 -16.31
N ARG A 302 8.41 -8.51 -15.26
CA ARG A 302 8.24 -9.16 -13.96
C ARG A 302 7.27 -8.37 -13.12
N HIS A 303 6.34 -9.04 -12.46
CA HIS A 303 5.39 -8.44 -11.53
C HIS A 303 5.28 -9.34 -10.30
N ALA A 304 5.15 -8.76 -9.11
CA ALA A 304 5.07 -9.53 -7.87
C ALA A 304 3.77 -9.20 -7.16
N ILE A 305 3.01 -10.23 -6.81
CA ILE A 305 1.80 -10.12 -6.00
C ILE A 305 1.95 -11.14 -4.88
N VAL A 306 1.87 -10.66 -3.62
CA VAL A 306 1.84 -11.44 -2.37
C VAL A 306 2.42 -12.86 -2.49
N GLY A 307 3.73 -12.99 -2.26
CA GLY A 307 4.39 -14.30 -2.23
C GLY A 307 4.59 -14.98 -3.59
N THR A 308 4.16 -14.36 -4.71
CA THR A 308 4.32 -14.90 -6.06
C THR A 308 4.98 -13.89 -7.01
N ASN A 309 5.99 -14.37 -7.76
CA ASN A 309 6.62 -13.69 -8.88
C ASN A 309 5.96 -14.15 -10.18
N TYR A 310 5.36 -13.21 -10.91
CA TYR A 310 4.82 -13.39 -12.25
C TYR A 310 5.85 -12.95 -13.28
N TYR A 311 6.17 -13.85 -14.20
CA TYR A 311 6.90 -13.59 -15.43
C TYR A 311 5.86 -13.46 -16.54
N VAL A 312 5.64 -12.22 -16.96
CA VAL A 312 4.53 -11.84 -17.81
C VAL A 312 5.03 -11.62 -19.23
N GLU A 313 4.39 -12.28 -20.19
CA GLU A 313 4.57 -12.05 -21.62
C GLU A 313 3.32 -11.38 -22.18
N VAL A 314 3.47 -10.20 -22.77
CA VAL A 314 2.39 -9.47 -23.43
C VAL A 314 2.49 -9.71 -24.93
N MET A 315 1.42 -10.21 -25.53
CA MET A 315 1.37 -10.61 -26.93
C MET A 315 0.54 -9.61 -27.72
N GLY A 316 1.05 -9.14 -28.85
CA GLY A 316 0.27 -8.28 -29.74
C GLY A 316 -0.79 -9.12 -30.46
N VAL A 317 -2.05 -8.67 -30.46
CA VAL A 317 -3.14 -9.36 -31.16
C VAL A 317 -3.88 -8.39 -32.08
N PRO A 318 -3.96 -8.65 -33.40
CA PRO A 318 -4.72 -7.81 -34.32
C PRO A 318 -6.23 -7.89 -34.06
N GLN A 319 -6.93 -6.75 -34.08
CA GLN A 319 -8.38 -6.63 -33.81
C GLN A 319 -9.24 -7.67 -34.55
N ARG A 320 -8.98 -7.87 -35.85
CA ARG A 320 -9.71 -8.85 -36.69
C ARG A 320 -9.69 -10.29 -36.15
N ARG A 321 -8.64 -10.65 -35.39
CA ARG A 321 -8.48 -11.98 -34.79
C ARG A 321 -9.13 -12.09 -33.40
N VAL A 322 -9.36 -10.96 -32.75
CA VAL A 322 -10.02 -10.89 -31.45
C VAL A 322 -11.55 -11.01 -31.60
N ALA A 323 -12.10 -10.47 -32.69
CA ALA A 323 -13.54 -10.46 -32.96
C ALA A 323 -14.20 -11.86 -32.91
N ALA A 324 -13.51 -12.90 -33.41
CA ALA A 324 -14.02 -14.28 -33.43
C ALA A 324 -14.14 -14.92 -32.03
N LYS A 325 -13.33 -14.50 -31.05
CA LYS A 325 -13.41 -14.99 -29.66
C LYS A 325 -14.15 -14.03 -28.72
N LEU A 326 -14.18 -12.74 -29.04
CA LEU A 326 -14.97 -11.74 -28.32
C LEU A 326 -16.46 -12.09 -28.32
N ALA A 327 -16.98 -12.68 -29.40
CA ALA A 327 -18.38 -13.13 -29.46
C ALA A 327 -18.78 -14.12 -28.34
N LEU A 328 -17.81 -14.81 -27.70
CA LEU A 328 -18.06 -15.77 -26.62
C LEU A 328 -17.89 -15.17 -25.21
N ARG A 329 -17.31 -13.96 -25.07
CA ARG A 329 -17.04 -13.28 -23.78
C ARG A 329 -17.37 -11.78 -23.81
N ALA A 330 -18.22 -11.36 -24.75
CA ALA A 330 -18.46 -9.96 -25.12
C ALA A 330 -18.87 -9.09 -23.92
N ASP A 331 -19.69 -9.64 -23.02
CA ASP A 331 -20.26 -8.94 -21.87
C ASP A 331 -19.22 -8.52 -20.82
N SER A 332 -17.97 -9.00 -20.94
CA SER A 332 -16.87 -8.67 -20.03
C SER A 332 -15.78 -7.82 -20.65
N MET A 333 -15.89 -7.46 -21.93
CA MET A 333 -14.82 -6.82 -22.70
C MET A 333 -15.20 -5.41 -23.11
N GLU A 334 -14.27 -4.47 -22.94
CA GLU A 334 -14.53 -3.04 -23.08
C GLU A 334 -13.38 -2.36 -23.84
N TRP A 335 -13.70 -1.52 -24.82
CA TRP A 335 -12.74 -0.63 -25.45
C TRP A 335 -12.61 0.63 -24.60
N VAL A 336 -11.37 0.92 -24.18
CA VAL A 336 -11.09 2.05 -23.30
C VAL A 336 -10.16 3.01 -24.01
N LEU A 337 -10.55 4.29 -24.07
CA LEU A 337 -9.74 5.36 -24.63
C LEU A 337 -8.40 5.48 -23.90
N THR A 338 -7.30 5.62 -24.64
CA THR A 338 -5.95 5.76 -24.07
C THR A 338 -5.82 7.01 -23.19
N SER A 339 -6.58 8.06 -23.52
CA SER A 339 -6.69 9.29 -22.73
C SER A 339 -7.37 9.09 -21.37
N GLU A 340 -8.22 8.07 -21.23
CA GLU A 340 -9.02 7.83 -20.03
C GLU A 340 -8.42 6.78 -19.09
N LEU A 341 -7.49 5.95 -19.58
CA LEU A 341 -6.85 4.86 -18.83
C LEU A 341 -6.32 5.27 -17.45
N ALA A 342 -5.85 6.50 -17.30
CA ALA A 342 -5.34 7.01 -16.02
C ALA A 342 -6.41 6.99 -14.92
N ASN A 343 -7.67 7.21 -15.30
CA ASN A 343 -8.84 7.34 -14.43
C ASN A 343 -9.70 6.07 -14.38
N GLN A 344 -9.20 4.95 -14.92
CA GLN A 344 -9.93 3.69 -14.92
C GLN A 344 -9.41 2.76 -13.81
N PRO A 345 -10.27 1.93 -13.18
CA PRO A 345 -9.88 0.98 -12.15
C PRO A 345 -9.19 -0.24 -12.78
N ILE A 346 -7.98 -0.03 -13.31
CA ILE A 346 -7.16 -1.06 -13.96
C ILE A 346 -6.21 -1.76 -12.98
N THR A 347 -5.95 -3.06 -13.19
CA THR A 347 -5.04 -3.84 -12.35
C THR A 347 -3.62 -3.29 -12.38
N GLY A 348 -2.85 -3.52 -11.31
CA GLY A 348 -1.47 -3.02 -11.19
C GLY A 348 -0.55 -3.53 -12.31
N LEU A 349 -0.74 -4.78 -12.75
CA LEU A 349 -0.01 -5.34 -13.89
C LEU A 349 -0.38 -4.63 -15.19
N THR A 350 -1.67 -4.46 -15.48
CA THR A 350 -2.16 -3.77 -16.69
C THR A 350 -1.63 -2.33 -16.73
N ARG A 351 -1.72 -1.59 -15.62
CA ARG A 351 -1.16 -0.24 -15.49
C ARG A 351 0.33 -0.22 -15.84
N LYS A 352 1.12 -1.14 -15.28
CA LYS A 352 2.55 -1.27 -15.55
C LYS A 352 2.85 -1.55 -17.03
N VAL A 353 2.07 -2.43 -17.67
CA VAL A 353 2.23 -2.76 -19.09
C VAL A 353 1.92 -1.54 -19.97
N LEU A 354 0.77 -0.90 -19.76
CA LEU A 354 0.32 0.24 -20.57
C LEU A 354 1.25 1.45 -20.45
N GLN A 355 1.82 1.71 -19.25
CA GLN A 355 2.83 2.75 -19.07
C GLN A 355 4.13 2.44 -19.82
N ARG A 356 4.63 1.19 -19.74
CA ARG A 356 5.86 0.79 -20.45
C ARG A 356 5.72 0.84 -21.96
N LEU A 357 4.52 0.56 -22.46
CA LEU A 357 4.20 0.68 -23.89
C LEU A 357 3.80 2.09 -24.32
N ARG A 358 3.86 3.08 -23.41
CA ARG A 358 3.47 4.48 -23.66
C ARG A 358 2.04 4.64 -24.18
N LEU A 359 1.15 3.71 -23.83
CA LEU A 359 -0.29 3.76 -24.13
C LEU A 359 -1.08 4.53 -23.07
N MET A 360 -0.44 4.88 -21.96
CA MET A 360 -1.00 5.68 -20.89
C MET A 360 0.10 6.59 -20.34
N LYS A 361 -0.22 7.87 -20.09
CA LYS A 361 0.72 8.80 -19.46
C LYS A 361 1.08 8.31 -18.06
N SER A 362 2.36 8.34 -17.73
CA SER A 362 2.80 8.09 -16.35
C SER A 362 2.25 9.20 -15.46
N THR A 363 1.55 8.84 -14.39
CA THR A 363 1.15 9.79 -13.34
C THR A 363 2.33 10.19 -12.45
N VAL A 364 3.53 9.65 -12.67
CA VAL A 364 4.75 10.07 -11.97
C VAL A 364 5.32 11.30 -12.67
N ALA A 365 4.90 12.48 -12.22
CA ALA A 365 5.66 13.69 -12.45
C ALA A 365 6.80 13.71 -11.44
N VAL A 366 8.04 13.42 -11.87
CA VAL A 366 9.30 14.11 -11.50
C VAL A 366 10.45 13.49 -12.31
N GLY A 367 11.00 14.31 -13.21
CA GLY A 367 12.40 14.35 -13.63
C GLY A 367 13.13 13.05 -13.97
N LYS A 368 13.07 12.62 -15.23
CA LYS A 368 14.24 12.19 -16.02
C LYS A 368 13.93 12.48 -17.48
N GLN A 369 14.79 13.25 -18.15
CA GLN A 369 14.68 13.59 -19.57
C GLN A 369 14.52 12.32 -20.42
N GLU A 370 13.44 12.25 -21.19
CA GLU A 370 13.12 11.13 -22.06
C GLU A 370 13.66 11.40 -23.47
N MET A 371 14.43 10.45 -24.03
CA MET A 371 14.61 10.38 -25.49
C MET A 371 13.47 9.57 -26.12
N PRO A 372 12.89 10.03 -27.25
CA PRO A 372 11.87 9.29 -27.96
C PRO A 372 12.47 8.08 -28.70
N LEU A 373 11.93 6.89 -28.44
CA LEU A 373 12.21 5.69 -29.24
C LEU A 373 11.25 5.67 -30.44
N LEU A 374 11.81 5.84 -31.64
CA LEU A 374 11.13 5.59 -32.91
C LEU A 374 10.96 4.07 -33.08
N ILE A 375 9.72 3.60 -33.20
CA ILE A 375 9.42 2.20 -33.51
C ILE A 375 9.64 2.00 -35.01
N GLY A 376 10.85 1.56 -35.39
CA GLY A 376 11.18 1.17 -36.75
C GLY A 376 10.64 -0.22 -37.10
N ARG A 377 10.13 -0.38 -38.33
CA ARG A 377 9.79 -1.70 -38.90
C ARG A 377 11.07 -2.53 -39.04
N GLY A 378 11.14 -3.63 -38.30
CA GLY A 378 12.13 -4.70 -38.49
C GLY A 378 13.55 -4.36 -38.03
N GLY A 379 13.96 -4.90 -36.88
CA GLY A 379 15.34 -4.85 -36.41
C GLY A 379 15.44 -5.06 -34.91
N LYS A 380 16.15 -6.11 -34.49
CA LYS A 380 16.40 -6.48 -33.08
C LYS A 380 16.91 -5.27 -32.28
N ALA A 381 16.30 -5.01 -31.12
CA ALA A 381 16.86 -4.14 -30.09
C ALA A 381 17.34 -5.01 -28.93
N THR A 382 18.65 -5.22 -28.83
CA THR A 382 19.31 -5.73 -27.63
C THR A 382 19.65 -4.54 -26.73
N THR A 383 19.02 -4.43 -25.58
CA THR A 383 19.53 -3.60 -24.47
C THR A 383 20.13 -4.54 -23.44
N GLY A 384 21.46 -4.57 -23.37
CA GLY A 384 22.18 -5.19 -22.27
C GLY A 384 22.00 -4.36 -21.00
N ASP A 385 21.94 -5.05 -19.87
CA ASP A 385 22.24 -4.48 -18.55
C ASP A 385 22.87 -5.61 -17.71
N GLU A 386 24.15 -5.39 -17.38
CA GLU A 386 24.90 -6.09 -16.33
C GLU A 386 24.55 -5.50 -14.95
N ALA A 387 24.69 -6.35 -13.93
CA ALA A 387 24.80 -6.09 -12.48
C ALA A 387 23.58 -5.52 -11.71
#